data_AF-A0A7S2A8V8-F1
#
_entry.id   AF-A0A7S2A8V8-F1
#
_cell.length_a   1.000
_cell.length_b   1.000
_cell.length_c   1.000
_cell.angle_alpha   90.00
_cell.angle_beta   90.00
_cell.angle_gamma   90.00
#
_symmetry.space_group_name_H-M   'P 1'
#
loop_
_entity.id
_entity.type
_entity.pdbx_description
1 polymer ?
#
loop_
_entity_poly.entity_id
_entity_poly.type
_entity_poly.pdbx_seq_one_letter_code
_entity_poly.pdbx_strand_id
1 'polypeptide(L)'
;GGDDDDDDEDEVTHQSDLTRPGRRIHVVTTAALPWFTGTAVNPLLRAAYLCRKLREINGSPPIDDVPDDDSGEESAVSDAAATVAEEEEEKEEETTQWVTLVIPWLELEEDRLELYGPDGNFQTPEDQEAYIRNWMREKADLVEEADPKKGLKIIFYPARYHGGLKSIFAMGDIISLIPSSAASDPNSTAPSSDVCILEEPEHLNWYRAPGDGWTKKFDYVVGIVHTNYKEYASGQYHGLWTAPALGIMSSAMIRAYCHKVIKLSDVLQTFAPEKERTSNVHGVRSEFLREGERRAIEGWGNETLSPPSPANNNATATRAYFIGKILWAKGLDKMLELQSFYRGCVGDYFDIDVYGSGPELVEIERAYHGRKSRMESLWGRNMSGAGGRDESEEEIVDDDEDDNGAMDGEEEEDDDEALSQASLPSRSGTRSTT
;
A
#
# COMPACT_ATOMS: atom_id res chain seq x y z
N GLY A 1 -12.07 -38.74 -15.44
CA GLY A 1 -13.28 -38.09 -14.93
C GLY A 1 -12.80 -37.09 -13.92
N GLY A 2 -12.84 -35.82 -14.29
CA GLY A 2 -12.18 -34.73 -13.58
C GLY A 2 -11.35 -33.92 -14.58
N ASP A 3 -12.05 -33.21 -15.47
CA ASP A 3 -11.53 -32.16 -16.36
C ASP A 3 -12.63 -31.10 -16.61
N ASP A 4 -13.57 -30.94 -15.68
CA ASP A 4 -14.58 -29.88 -15.71
C ASP A 4 -14.62 -29.33 -14.28
N ASP A 5 -14.24 -28.06 -14.07
CA ASP A 5 -14.62 -27.18 -12.93
C ASP A 5 -13.71 -25.92 -12.78
N ASP A 6 -12.75 -25.65 -13.68
CA ASP A 6 -11.94 -24.41 -13.62
C ASP A 6 -12.58 -23.21 -14.37
N ASP A 7 -13.65 -23.41 -15.16
CA ASP A 7 -14.27 -22.35 -15.98
C ASP A 7 -15.31 -21.49 -15.21
N ASP A 8 -15.72 -21.89 -14.01
CA ASP A 8 -16.74 -21.16 -13.21
C ASP A 8 -16.15 -20.04 -12.33
N GLU A 9 -14.82 -19.93 -12.15
CA GLU A 9 -14.23 -18.97 -11.21
C GLU A 9 -14.18 -17.51 -11.72
N ASP A 10 -14.38 -17.28 -13.02
CA ASP A 10 -14.38 -15.96 -13.64
C ASP A 10 -15.79 -15.41 -13.92
N GLU A 11 -16.85 -16.14 -13.54
CA GLU A 11 -18.23 -15.65 -13.70
C GLU A 11 -18.51 -14.49 -12.74
N VAL A 12 -19.02 -13.39 -13.28
CA VAL A 12 -19.39 -12.21 -12.49
C VAL A 12 -20.62 -12.54 -11.64
N THR A 13 -20.39 -12.78 -10.35
CA THR A 13 -21.48 -12.99 -9.39
C THR A 13 -22.33 -11.73 -9.19
N HIS A 14 -23.57 -11.93 -8.72
CA HIS A 14 -24.46 -10.83 -8.32
C HIS A 14 -23.79 -9.86 -7.33
N GLN A 15 -22.92 -10.31 -6.43
CA GLN A 15 -22.24 -9.48 -5.45
C GLN A 15 -21.07 -8.68 -6.05
N SER A 16 -20.38 -9.24 -7.05
CA SER A 16 -19.21 -8.64 -7.70
C SER A 16 -19.55 -7.78 -8.93
N ASP A 17 -20.78 -7.85 -9.44
CA ASP A 17 -21.21 -7.08 -10.60
C ASP A 17 -21.32 -5.58 -10.29
N LEU A 18 -20.42 -4.78 -10.87
CA LEU A 18 -20.39 -3.32 -10.72
C LEU A 18 -21.41 -2.60 -11.62
N THR A 19 -21.99 -3.27 -12.61
CA THR A 19 -22.98 -2.67 -13.52
C THR A 19 -24.35 -2.49 -12.86
N ARG A 20 -24.57 -3.17 -11.74
CA ARG A 20 -25.85 -3.13 -11.02
C ARG A 20 -26.14 -1.73 -10.45
N PRO A 21 -27.40 -1.29 -10.45
CA PRO A 21 -27.80 -0.02 -9.84
C PRO A 21 -27.49 0.04 -8.34
N GLY A 22 -27.32 1.25 -7.79
CA GLY A 22 -27.17 1.46 -6.35
C GLY A 22 -25.87 0.95 -5.70
N ARG A 23 -24.83 0.62 -6.49
CA ARG A 23 -23.52 0.24 -5.97
C ARG A 23 -22.84 1.35 -5.17
N ARG A 24 -22.51 1.02 -3.92
CA ARG A 24 -21.69 1.85 -3.04
C ARG A 24 -20.41 1.10 -2.72
N ILE A 25 -19.27 1.70 -3.07
CA ILE A 25 -17.97 1.06 -2.88
C ILE A 25 -17.19 1.81 -1.81
N HIS A 26 -16.66 1.08 -0.84
CA HIS A 26 -15.86 1.61 0.25
C HIS A 26 -14.44 1.06 0.15
N VAL A 27 -13.45 1.91 -0.06
CA VAL A 27 -12.03 1.54 -0.04
C VAL A 27 -11.46 1.98 1.30
N VAL A 28 -11.10 1.03 2.16
CA VAL A 28 -10.53 1.28 3.49
C VAL A 28 -9.04 0.98 3.45
N THR A 29 -8.21 1.92 3.90
CA THR A 29 -6.75 1.76 3.89
C THR A 29 -6.14 2.19 5.22
N THR A 30 -4.96 1.64 5.53
CA THR A 30 -4.16 1.94 6.72
C THR A 30 -3.33 3.22 6.61
N ALA A 31 -3.26 3.85 5.44
CA ALA A 31 -2.40 5.00 5.21
C ALA A 31 -3.05 6.04 4.28
N ALA A 32 -2.65 7.30 4.41
CA ALA A 32 -3.14 8.41 3.61
C ALA A 32 -2.01 9.34 3.18
N LEU A 33 -2.29 10.20 2.20
CA LEU A 33 -1.39 11.33 1.93
C LEU A 33 -1.35 12.25 3.17
N PRO A 34 -0.19 12.86 3.46
CA PRO A 34 0.98 13.05 2.61
C PRO A 34 2.09 12.01 2.81
N TRP A 35 1.81 10.80 3.31
CA TRP A 35 2.89 9.83 3.57
C TRP A 35 3.60 9.34 2.29
N PHE A 36 2.95 9.44 1.12
CA PHE A 36 3.47 9.06 -0.19
C PHE A 36 4.04 7.63 -0.29
N THR A 37 3.50 6.71 0.51
CA THR A 37 3.76 5.27 0.39
C THR A 37 2.81 4.63 -0.62
N GLY A 38 3.12 3.41 -1.08
CA GLY A 38 2.19 2.63 -1.89
C GLY A 38 0.85 2.39 -1.19
N THR A 39 0.87 2.16 0.14
CA THR A 39 -0.32 2.02 0.99
C THR A 39 -1.16 3.30 1.11
N ALA A 40 -0.57 4.48 0.89
CA ALA A 40 -1.30 5.75 0.87
C ALA A 40 -1.83 6.10 -0.54
N VAL A 41 -0.97 5.94 -1.56
CA VAL A 41 -1.25 6.42 -2.92
C VAL A 41 -2.13 5.44 -3.69
N ASN A 42 -1.85 4.13 -3.63
CA ASN A 42 -2.56 3.15 -4.45
C ASN A 42 -4.05 3.05 -4.10
N PRO A 43 -4.46 3.05 -2.82
CA PRO A 43 -5.88 3.03 -2.46
C PRO A 43 -6.63 4.30 -2.89
N LEU A 44 -5.99 5.47 -2.79
CA LEU A 44 -6.55 6.73 -3.29
C LEU A 44 -6.79 6.67 -4.80
N LEU A 45 -5.79 6.25 -5.57
CA LEU A 45 -5.91 6.13 -7.02
C LEU A 45 -6.91 5.03 -7.42
N ARG A 46 -7.01 3.94 -6.66
CA ARG A 46 -8.03 2.90 -6.87
C ARG A 46 -9.42 3.44 -6.64
N ALA A 47 -9.64 4.14 -5.54
CA ALA A 47 -10.95 4.72 -5.23
C ALA A 47 -11.36 5.76 -6.29
N ALA A 48 -10.42 6.59 -6.75
CA ALA A 48 -10.65 7.52 -7.86
C ALA A 48 -10.98 6.79 -9.18
N TYR A 49 -10.24 5.73 -9.51
CA TYR A 49 -10.52 4.92 -10.70
C TYR A 49 -11.92 4.28 -10.64
N LEU A 50 -12.31 3.73 -9.49
CA LEU A 50 -13.65 3.16 -9.29
C LEU A 50 -14.74 4.24 -9.40
N CYS A 51 -14.48 5.45 -8.90
CA CYS A 51 -15.40 6.59 -9.04
C CYS A 51 -15.65 6.89 -10.53
N ARG A 52 -14.57 6.99 -11.33
CA ARG A 52 -14.67 7.18 -12.77
C ARG A 52 -15.41 6.00 -13.45
N LYS A 53 -15.10 4.76 -13.07
CA LYS A 53 -15.72 3.57 -13.65
C LYS A 53 -17.22 3.49 -13.40
N LEU A 54 -17.68 3.82 -12.20
CA LEU A 54 -19.12 3.89 -11.93
C LEU A 54 -19.81 4.98 -12.78
N ARG A 55 -19.16 6.14 -12.99
CA ARG A 55 -19.70 7.16 -13.90
C ARG A 55 -19.77 6.67 -15.35
N GLU A 56 -18.75 5.97 -15.84
CA GLU A 56 -18.74 5.39 -17.18
C GLU A 56 -19.85 4.35 -17.37
N ILE A 57 -20.06 3.49 -16.36
CA ILE A 57 -21.14 2.50 -16.34
C ILE A 57 -22.51 3.20 -16.41
N ASN A 58 -22.76 4.22 -15.57
CA ASN A 58 -24.03 4.93 -15.56
C ASN A 58 -24.26 5.82 -16.78
N GLY A 59 -23.20 6.27 -17.45
CA GLY A 59 -23.28 7.07 -18.66
C GLY A 59 -23.35 6.26 -19.95
N SER A 60 -23.16 4.94 -19.89
CA SER A 60 -23.32 4.04 -21.02
C SER A 60 -24.81 3.68 -21.18
N PRO A 61 -25.36 3.64 -22.40
CA PRO A 61 -26.70 3.08 -22.59
C PRO A 61 -26.72 1.64 -22.05
N PRO A 62 -27.84 1.17 -21.48
CA PRO A 62 -27.96 -0.21 -21.04
C PRO A 62 -27.47 -1.13 -22.17
N ILE A 63 -26.59 -2.07 -21.84
CA ILE A 63 -26.31 -3.18 -22.74
C ILE A 63 -27.62 -3.95 -22.80
N ASP A 64 -28.38 -3.80 -23.90
CA ASP A 64 -29.54 -4.63 -24.13
C ASP A 64 -29.09 -6.09 -23.99
N ASP A 65 -29.61 -6.77 -22.98
CA ASP A 65 -29.60 -8.23 -22.93
C ASP A 65 -30.16 -8.70 -24.26
N VAL A 66 -29.31 -9.23 -25.13
CA VAL A 66 -29.72 -9.82 -26.41
C VAL A 66 -30.71 -10.92 -26.07
N PRO A 67 -32.01 -10.78 -26.38
CA PRO A 67 -32.90 -11.91 -26.31
C PRO A 67 -32.50 -12.84 -27.44
N ASP A 68 -32.42 -14.13 -27.14
CA ASP A 68 -32.28 -15.18 -28.14
C ASP A 68 -33.24 -14.91 -29.32
N ASP A 69 -32.66 -14.75 -30.50
CA ASP A 69 -33.35 -14.54 -31.77
C ASP A 69 -34.15 -15.82 -32.11
N ASP A 70 -35.45 -15.78 -31.85
CA ASP A 70 -36.41 -16.63 -32.55
C ASP A 70 -37.58 -15.79 -33.10
N SER A 71 -37.59 -15.71 -34.43
CA SER A 71 -38.73 -15.54 -35.32
C SER A 71 -39.33 -14.14 -35.56
N GLY A 72 -39.29 -13.73 -36.84
CA GLY A 72 -40.54 -13.52 -37.58
C GLY A 72 -40.96 -12.08 -37.89
N GLU A 73 -40.60 -11.62 -39.09
CA GLU A 73 -41.41 -10.88 -40.08
C GLU A 73 -42.23 -9.61 -39.71
N GLU A 74 -41.87 -8.54 -40.44
CA GLU A 74 -42.71 -7.60 -41.21
C GLU A 74 -43.53 -6.45 -40.56
N SER A 75 -43.09 -5.24 -40.93
CA SER A 75 -43.83 -4.24 -41.75
C SER A 75 -44.67 -3.10 -41.10
N ALA A 76 -44.19 -1.88 -41.38
CA ALA A 76 -44.89 -0.68 -41.90
C ALA A 76 -45.45 0.45 -40.97
N VAL A 77 -44.75 1.60 -41.07
CA VAL A 77 -45.18 3.01 -41.36
C VAL A 77 -46.43 3.60 -40.66
N SER A 78 -46.28 4.71 -39.91
CA SER A 78 -46.72 6.07 -40.33
C SER A 78 -46.63 7.14 -39.24
N ASP A 79 -46.52 8.39 -39.71
CA ASP A 79 -46.24 9.67 -39.06
C ASP A 79 -47.29 10.26 -38.08
N ALA A 80 -46.75 11.16 -37.24
CA ALA A 80 -47.31 12.42 -36.74
C ALA A 80 -48.42 12.44 -35.67
N ALA A 81 -48.13 13.06 -34.52
CA ALA A 81 -48.62 14.40 -34.16
C ALA A 81 -48.21 14.77 -32.71
N ALA A 82 -48.00 16.07 -32.49
CA ALA A 82 -47.53 16.67 -31.26
C ALA A 82 -48.66 16.97 -30.24
N THR A 83 -48.23 17.15 -28.99
CA THR A 83 -48.84 17.87 -27.84
C THR A 83 -49.92 17.15 -27.02
N VAL A 84 -49.64 16.91 -25.72
CA VAL A 84 -50.17 17.62 -24.53
C VAL A 84 -49.98 16.75 -23.27
N ALA A 85 -49.59 17.43 -22.17
CA ALA A 85 -49.65 17.04 -20.75
C ALA A 85 -48.60 15.99 -20.31
N GLU A 86 -47.63 16.35 -19.47
CA GLU A 86 -47.78 16.62 -18.02
C GLU A 86 -48.41 15.42 -17.31
N GLU A 87 -47.71 14.94 -16.27
CA GLU A 87 -48.05 13.81 -15.39
C GLU A 87 -47.61 12.43 -15.89
N GLU A 88 -46.29 12.19 -15.79
CA GLU A 88 -45.70 10.95 -15.28
C GLU A 88 -44.20 11.21 -15.07
N GLU A 89 -43.88 12.14 -14.16
CA GLU A 89 -42.61 12.02 -13.42
C GLU A 89 -42.79 10.81 -12.48
N GLU A 90 -42.60 9.62 -13.04
CA GLU A 90 -42.15 8.50 -12.24
C GLU A 90 -40.91 8.99 -11.50
N LYS A 91 -41.03 9.13 -10.18
CA LYS A 91 -39.86 9.19 -9.31
C LYS A 91 -39.16 7.85 -9.47
N GLU A 92 -38.35 7.70 -10.50
CA GLU A 92 -37.23 6.79 -10.47
C GLU A 92 -36.44 7.21 -9.22
N GLU A 93 -36.50 6.38 -8.18
CA GLU A 93 -35.55 6.46 -7.09
C GLU A 93 -34.17 6.33 -7.74
N GLU A 94 -33.49 7.46 -7.97
CA GLU A 94 -32.09 7.46 -8.42
C GLU A 94 -31.30 6.67 -7.39
N THR A 95 -31.08 5.38 -7.67
CA THR A 95 -30.26 4.50 -6.84
C THR A 95 -28.84 5.05 -6.85
N THR A 96 -28.55 5.92 -5.89
CA THR A 96 -27.38 6.77 -5.93
C THR A 96 -26.14 5.90 -5.74
N GLN A 97 -25.26 5.89 -6.73
CA GLN A 97 -23.98 5.18 -6.67
C GLN A 97 -22.86 6.13 -6.24
N TRP A 98 -21.88 5.63 -5.49
CA TRP A 98 -20.69 6.41 -5.15
C TRP A 98 -19.54 5.55 -4.66
N VAL A 99 -18.36 6.16 -4.61
CA VAL A 99 -17.18 5.58 -3.97
C VAL A 99 -16.78 6.43 -2.77
N THR A 100 -16.44 5.77 -1.67
CA THR A 100 -15.92 6.39 -0.46
C THR A 100 -14.52 5.83 -0.18
N LEU A 101 -13.55 6.71 -0.03
CA LEU A 101 -12.23 6.40 0.52
C LEU A 101 -12.27 6.63 2.04
N VAL A 102 -11.92 5.60 2.81
CA VAL A 102 -11.90 5.60 4.27
C VAL A 102 -10.44 5.54 4.73
N ILE A 103 -9.95 6.62 5.34
CA ILE A 103 -8.53 6.85 5.59
C ILE A 103 -8.24 7.22 7.05
N PRO A 104 -7.02 6.98 7.56
CA PRO A 104 -6.67 7.33 8.93
C PRO A 104 -6.55 8.85 9.12
N TRP A 105 -7.10 9.34 10.22
CA TRP A 105 -6.73 10.60 10.85
C TRP A 105 -5.84 10.30 12.06
N LEU A 106 -4.60 10.80 12.03
CA LEU A 106 -3.72 10.67 13.19
C LEU A 106 -4.16 11.69 14.23
N GLU A 107 -4.71 11.23 15.36
CA GLU A 107 -5.33 12.10 16.36
C GLU A 107 -4.32 13.03 17.04
N LEU A 108 -3.12 12.51 17.34
CA LEU A 108 -2.12 13.29 18.04
C LEU A 108 -1.24 14.09 17.08
N GLU A 109 -0.94 15.33 17.49
CA GLU A 109 -0.03 16.20 16.75
C GLU A 109 1.38 15.62 16.64
N GLU A 110 1.87 14.99 17.71
CA GLU A 110 3.18 14.33 17.73
C GLU A 110 3.29 13.24 16.66
N ASP A 111 2.24 12.42 16.48
CA ASP A 111 2.17 11.38 15.45
C ASP A 111 2.23 11.98 14.04
N ARG A 112 1.50 13.09 13.79
CA ARG A 112 1.52 13.81 12.50
C ARG A 112 2.87 14.43 12.22
N LEU A 113 3.47 15.08 13.21
CA LEU A 113 4.80 15.69 13.10
C LEU A 113 5.89 14.64 12.84
N GLU A 114 5.86 13.52 13.55
CA GLU A 114 6.83 12.45 13.36
C GLU A 114 6.69 11.83 11.96
N LEU A 115 5.45 11.60 11.50
CA LEU A 115 5.22 10.88 10.27
C LEU A 115 5.30 11.74 9.00
N TYR A 116 4.63 12.90 9.03
CA TYR A 116 4.45 13.77 7.87
C TYR A 116 5.41 14.96 7.87
N GLY A 117 6.06 15.24 9.00
CA GLY A 117 6.89 16.42 9.18
C GLY A 117 6.08 17.72 9.33
N PRO A 118 6.76 18.87 9.51
CA PRO A 118 6.11 20.16 9.75
C PRO A 118 5.14 20.57 8.63
N ASP A 119 5.49 20.29 7.38
CA ASP A 119 4.69 20.65 6.20
C ASP A 119 3.39 19.83 6.08
N GLY A 120 3.32 18.68 6.75
CA GLY A 120 2.16 17.79 6.78
C GLY A 120 1.43 17.75 8.13
N ASN A 121 1.72 18.68 9.05
CA ASN A 121 1.06 18.76 10.35
C ASN A 121 -0.30 19.49 10.27
N PHE A 122 -1.26 18.86 9.62
CA PHE A 122 -2.63 19.38 9.49
C PHE A 122 -3.29 19.56 10.87
N GLN A 123 -4.08 20.62 11.02
CA GLN A 123 -4.79 20.91 12.26
C GLN A 123 -6.14 20.18 12.32
N THR A 124 -6.74 19.93 11.16
CA THR A 124 -8.04 19.28 11.02
C THR A 124 -8.05 18.24 9.90
N PRO A 125 -8.93 17.23 9.95
CA PRO A 125 -9.18 16.31 8.83
C PRO A 125 -9.53 17.05 7.54
N GLU A 126 -10.26 18.17 7.63
CA GLU A 126 -10.67 18.99 6.49
C GLU A 126 -9.46 19.64 5.78
N ASP A 127 -8.44 20.07 6.53
CA ASP A 127 -7.19 20.59 5.96
C ASP A 127 -6.45 19.50 5.19
N GLN A 128 -6.39 18.28 5.75
CA GLN A 128 -5.77 17.13 5.10
C GLN A 128 -6.56 16.70 3.85
N GLU A 129 -7.89 16.72 3.90
CA GLU A 129 -8.75 16.48 2.74
C GLU A 129 -8.51 17.51 1.64
N ALA A 130 -8.44 18.80 1.99
CA ALA A 130 -8.16 19.86 1.04
C ALA A 130 -6.80 19.64 0.35
N TYR A 131 -5.77 19.22 1.11
CA TYR A 131 -4.47 18.83 0.57
C TYR A 131 -4.59 17.64 -0.39
N ILE A 132 -5.27 16.56 0.00
CA ILE A 132 -5.46 15.36 -0.83
C ILE A 132 -6.13 15.73 -2.15
N ARG A 133 -7.25 16.47 -2.08
CA ARG A 133 -7.99 16.90 -3.27
C ARG A 133 -7.15 17.81 -4.17
N ASN A 134 -6.33 18.68 -3.58
CA ASN A 134 -5.41 19.51 -4.35
C ASN A 134 -4.34 18.67 -5.06
N TRP A 135 -3.76 17.69 -4.37
CA TRP A 135 -2.82 16.76 -4.98
C TRP A 135 -3.47 15.97 -6.13
N MET A 136 -4.70 15.49 -5.93
CA MET A 136 -5.47 14.80 -6.97
C MET A 136 -5.63 15.65 -8.23
N ARG A 137 -6.01 16.93 -8.09
CA ARG A 137 -6.16 17.86 -9.23
C ARG A 137 -4.82 18.16 -9.90
N GLU A 138 -3.85 18.64 -9.11
CA GLU A 138 -2.65 19.29 -9.65
C GLU A 138 -1.53 18.31 -10.01
N LYS A 139 -1.47 17.16 -9.34
CA LYS A 139 -0.38 16.18 -9.51
C LYS A 139 -0.85 14.89 -10.16
N ALA A 140 -2.05 14.43 -9.82
CA ALA A 140 -2.60 13.17 -10.32
C ALA A 140 -3.44 13.32 -11.59
N ASP A 141 -3.83 14.55 -11.98
CA ASP A 141 -4.73 14.83 -13.11
C ASP A 141 -6.11 14.17 -12.95
N LEU A 142 -6.65 14.23 -11.73
CA LEU A 142 -7.93 13.63 -11.32
C LEU A 142 -8.94 14.71 -10.93
N VAL A 143 -9.22 15.63 -11.87
CA VAL A 143 -10.01 16.85 -11.60
C VAL A 143 -11.44 16.53 -11.18
N GLU A 144 -12.10 15.61 -11.90
CA GLU A 144 -13.50 15.26 -11.63
C GLU A 144 -13.64 14.41 -10.36
N GLU A 145 -12.72 13.49 -10.11
CA GLU A 145 -12.73 12.65 -8.91
C GLU A 145 -12.37 13.45 -7.65
N ALA A 146 -11.62 14.54 -7.79
CA ALA A 146 -11.28 15.43 -6.69
C ALA A 146 -12.44 16.36 -6.27
N ASP A 147 -13.52 16.45 -7.04
CA ASP A 147 -14.67 17.30 -6.71
C ASP A 147 -15.34 16.81 -5.40
N PRO A 148 -15.52 17.67 -4.39
CA PRO A 148 -16.05 17.27 -3.08
C PRO A 148 -17.55 16.94 -3.08
N LYS A 149 -18.29 17.33 -4.13
CA LYS A 149 -19.74 17.11 -4.23
C LYS A 149 -20.09 15.93 -5.12
N LYS A 150 -19.37 15.77 -6.23
CA LYS A 150 -19.67 14.79 -7.30
C LYS A 150 -18.61 13.71 -7.47
N GLY A 151 -17.42 13.91 -6.90
CA GLY A 151 -16.30 12.99 -7.01
C GLY A 151 -16.24 12.00 -5.85
N LEU A 152 -15.01 11.67 -5.47
CA LEU A 152 -14.70 10.75 -4.39
C LEU A 152 -15.13 11.33 -3.04
N LYS A 153 -15.92 10.55 -2.28
CA LYS A 153 -16.20 10.84 -0.87
C LYS A 153 -15.01 10.41 -0.02
N ILE A 154 -14.68 11.18 1.02
CA ILE A 154 -13.58 10.87 1.93
C ILE A 154 -14.15 10.84 3.35
N ILE A 155 -13.82 9.78 4.10
CA ILE A 155 -14.15 9.64 5.51
C ILE A 155 -12.85 9.36 6.27
N PHE A 156 -12.67 10.04 7.39
CA PHE A 156 -11.56 9.80 8.29
C PHE A 156 -11.96 8.89 9.45
N TYR A 157 -11.08 7.98 9.83
CA TYR A 157 -11.19 7.19 11.05
C TYR A 157 -10.03 7.49 12.00
N PRO A 158 -10.22 7.47 13.33
CA PRO A 158 -9.17 7.80 14.28
C PRO A 158 -8.05 6.74 14.24
N ALA A 159 -6.80 7.19 14.26
CA ALA A 159 -5.63 6.34 14.13
C ALA A 159 -4.44 6.88 14.94
N ARG A 160 -3.46 6.02 15.18
CA ARG A 160 -2.18 6.34 15.83
C ARG A 160 -1.01 5.87 15.01
N TYR A 161 0.04 6.67 14.93
CA TYR A 161 1.31 6.27 14.34
C TYR A 161 2.24 5.74 15.42
N HIS A 162 2.85 4.59 15.17
CA HIS A 162 3.80 3.96 16.08
C HIS A 162 5.20 3.99 15.46
N GLY A 163 6.02 4.93 15.92
CA GLY A 163 7.37 5.17 15.41
C GLY A 163 8.30 3.96 15.45
N GLY A 164 8.19 3.08 16.46
CA GLY A 164 8.99 1.86 16.56
C GLY A 164 8.59 0.78 15.55
N LEU A 165 7.31 0.68 15.23
CA LEU A 165 6.76 -0.28 14.26
C LEU A 165 6.66 0.30 12.84
N LYS A 166 6.96 1.60 12.68
CA LYS A 166 6.81 2.37 11.43
C LYS A 166 5.47 2.12 10.75
N SER A 167 4.40 2.08 11.54
CA SER A 167 3.07 1.64 11.14
C SER A 167 1.98 2.53 11.75
N ILE A 168 0.87 2.70 11.02
CA ILE A 168 -0.33 3.40 11.48
C ILE A 168 -1.36 2.35 11.87
N PHE A 169 -1.88 2.41 13.09
CA PHE A 169 -2.91 1.51 13.57
C PHE A 169 -4.24 2.24 13.73
N ALA A 170 -5.31 1.55 13.33
CA ALA A 170 -6.65 2.04 13.52
C ALA A 170 -7.05 2.03 15.00
N MET A 171 -7.77 3.06 15.41
CA MET A 171 -8.37 3.19 16.73
C MET A 171 -9.88 3.14 16.60
N GLY A 172 -10.56 2.49 17.55
CA GLY A 172 -12.02 2.41 17.55
C GLY A 172 -12.61 1.51 16.46
N ASP A 173 -13.91 1.66 16.22
CA ASP A 173 -14.66 0.85 15.25
C ASP A 173 -14.89 1.61 13.94
N ILE A 174 -14.00 1.39 12.96
CA ILE A 174 -14.09 2.00 11.61
C ILE A 174 -15.46 1.74 10.98
N ILE A 175 -16.01 0.54 11.22
CA ILE A 175 -17.27 0.09 10.61
C ILE A 175 -18.43 0.97 11.07
N SER A 176 -18.42 1.47 12.30
CA SER A 176 -19.45 2.36 12.82
C SER A 176 -19.49 3.74 12.13
N LEU A 177 -18.37 4.17 11.53
CA LEU A 177 -18.26 5.46 10.85
C LEU A 177 -18.84 5.44 9.44
N ILE A 178 -18.95 4.24 8.85
CA ILE A 178 -19.49 4.07 7.50
C ILE A 178 -21.02 4.01 7.62
N PRO A 179 -21.79 4.91 7.01
CA PRO A 179 -23.25 4.86 7.08
C PRO A 179 -23.77 3.54 6.49
N SER A 180 -24.69 2.87 7.18
CA SER A 180 -25.37 1.69 6.61
C SER A 180 -26.38 2.13 5.55
N SER A 181 -26.54 1.31 4.51
CA SER A 181 -27.59 1.44 3.50
C SER A 181 -28.99 1.74 4.05
N ALA A 182 -29.37 1.04 5.12
CA ALA A 182 -30.66 1.18 5.81
C ALA A 182 -30.79 2.49 6.63
N ALA A 183 -29.67 3.16 6.93
CA ALA A 183 -29.69 4.44 7.65
C ALA A 183 -29.94 5.63 6.72
N SER A 184 -29.64 5.49 5.42
CA SER A 184 -29.94 6.52 4.42
C SER A 184 -31.41 6.57 3.99
N ASP A 185 -32.15 5.46 4.13
CA ASP A 185 -33.61 5.43 3.95
C ASP A 185 -34.24 4.28 4.76
N PRO A 186 -34.93 4.58 5.88
CA PRO A 186 -35.58 3.57 6.72
C PRO A 186 -36.79 2.89 6.04
N ASN A 187 -37.26 3.39 4.89
CA ASN A 187 -38.33 2.78 4.11
C ASN A 187 -37.81 1.97 2.91
N SER A 188 -36.51 2.01 2.62
CA SER A 188 -35.93 1.24 1.53
C SER A 188 -35.95 -0.25 1.86
N THR A 189 -36.70 -1.01 1.06
CA THR A 189 -36.71 -2.49 1.10
C THR A 189 -35.67 -3.10 0.15
N ALA A 190 -34.91 -2.25 -0.55
CA ALA A 190 -33.85 -2.70 -1.43
C ALA A 190 -32.71 -3.31 -0.59
N PRO A 191 -32.20 -4.50 -0.95
CA PRO A 191 -31.04 -5.09 -0.28
C PRO A 191 -29.84 -4.14 -0.35
N SER A 192 -28.98 -4.16 0.68
CA SER A 192 -27.67 -3.53 0.58
C SER A 192 -26.98 -4.02 -0.70
N SER A 193 -26.28 -3.12 -1.36
CA SER A 193 -25.47 -3.43 -2.54
C SER A 193 -24.07 -2.86 -2.34
N ASP A 194 -23.56 -3.04 -1.11
CA ASP A 194 -22.37 -2.37 -0.62
C ASP A 194 -21.16 -3.30 -0.79
N VAL A 195 -20.13 -2.78 -1.46
CA VAL A 195 -18.87 -3.48 -1.67
C VAL A 195 -17.80 -2.80 -0.83
N CYS A 196 -17.04 -3.58 -0.08
CA CYS A 196 -15.90 -3.11 0.70
C CYS A 196 -14.60 -3.66 0.13
N ILE A 197 -13.60 -2.80 -0.01
CA ILE A 197 -12.24 -3.15 -0.35
C ILE A 197 -11.37 -2.78 0.84
N LEU A 198 -10.72 -3.77 1.44
CA LEU A 198 -9.82 -3.60 2.57
C LEU A 198 -8.38 -3.71 2.07
N GLU A 199 -7.61 -2.63 2.16
CA GLU A 199 -6.18 -2.62 1.85
C GLU A 199 -5.42 -2.98 3.13
N GLU A 200 -4.63 -4.06 3.07
CA GLU A 200 -4.00 -4.73 4.23
C GLU A 200 -5.04 -5.14 5.29
N PRO A 201 -6.00 -6.03 4.94
CA PRO A 201 -7.09 -6.42 5.84
C PRO A 201 -6.60 -6.99 7.18
N GLU A 202 -5.46 -7.67 7.22
CA GLU A 202 -4.87 -8.11 8.47
C GLU A 202 -4.50 -6.92 9.38
N HIS A 203 -3.86 -5.91 8.82
CA HIS A 203 -3.37 -4.75 9.57
C HIS A 203 -4.52 -3.93 10.10
N LEU A 204 -5.53 -3.67 9.25
CA LEU A 204 -6.78 -3.00 9.65
C LEU A 204 -7.48 -3.68 10.83
N ASN A 205 -7.22 -4.98 11.04
CA ASN A 205 -7.94 -5.78 12.03
C ASN A 205 -7.10 -6.27 13.22
N TRP A 206 -5.78 -6.06 13.26
CA TRP A 206 -4.94 -6.54 14.39
C TRP A 206 -5.34 -5.98 15.76
N TYR A 207 -5.80 -4.72 15.81
CA TYR A 207 -6.23 -4.04 17.05
C TYR A 207 -7.67 -3.55 16.99
N ARG A 208 -8.48 -4.18 16.12
CA ARG A 208 -9.84 -3.71 15.87
C ARG A 208 -10.70 -3.78 17.14
N ALA A 209 -11.45 -2.70 17.39
CA ALA A 209 -12.43 -2.67 18.47
C ALA A 209 -13.52 -3.76 18.27
N PRO A 210 -14.00 -4.40 19.34
CA PRO A 210 -15.09 -5.36 19.25
C PRO A 210 -16.33 -4.75 18.59
N GLY A 211 -16.97 -5.48 17.66
CA GLY A 211 -18.14 -5.00 16.92
C GLY A 211 -18.56 -5.90 15.76
N ASP A 212 -19.46 -5.41 14.91
CA ASP A 212 -19.97 -6.15 13.76
C ASP A 212 -18.89 -6.43 12.72
N GLY A 213 -18.81 -7.65 12.18
CA GLY A 213 -17.79 -7.97 11.17
C GLY A 213 -17.99 -7.23 9.84
N TRP A 214 -16.91 -7.01 9.09
CA TRP A 214 -16.95 -6.46 7.74
C TRP A 214 -17.94 -7.22 6.85
N THR A 215 -17.89 -8.55 6.87
CA THR A 215 -18.78 -9.46 6.12
C THR A 215 -20.22 -9.49 6.62
N LYS A 216 -20.53 -8.87 7.77
CA LYS A 216 -21.90 -8.68 8.25
C LYS A 216 -22.50 -7.37 7.77
N LYS A 217 -21.66 -6.34 7.58
CA LYS A 217 -22.09 -5.02 7.15
C LYS A 217 -22.17 -4.89 5.63
N PHE A 218 -21.22 -5.51 4.93
CA PHE A 218 -21.07 -5.40 3.48
C PHE A 218 -21.41 -6.73 2.81
N ASP A 219 -22.16 -6.67 1.71
CA ASP A 219 -22.56 -7.84 0.95
C ASP A 219 -21.36 -8.52 0.29
N TYR A 220 -20.32 -7.74 -0.01
CA TYR A 220 -19.09 -8.23 -0.57
C TYR A 220 -17.87 -7.49 -0.01
N VAL A 221 -16.81 -8.25 0.29
CA VAL A 221 -15.59 -7.73 0.93
C VAL A 221 -14.39 -8.36 0.26
N VAL A 222 -13.58 -7.52 -0.38
CA VAL A 222 -12.34 -7.92 -1.05
C VAL A 222 -11.17 -7.39 -0.25
N GLY A 223 -10.32 -8.30 0.25
CA GLY A 223 -9.04 -7.93 0.85
C GLY A 223 -7.96 -7.78 -0.23
N ILE A 224 -7.11 -6.76 -0.13
CA ILE A 224 -5.92 -6.60 -0.96
C ILE A 224 -4.71 -6.64 -0.04
N VAL A 225 -3.83 -7.61 -0.27
CA VAL A 225 -2.61 -7.79 0.51
C VAL A 225 -1.41 -7.50 -0.38
N HIS A 226 -0.58 -6.57 0.06
CA HIS A 226 0.56 -6.11 -0.73
C HIS A 226 1.86 -5.91 0.06
N THR A 227 1.78 -5.96 1.38
CA THR A 227 2.92 -5.81 2.29
C THR A 227 3.22 -7.14 2.95
N ASN A 228 4.48 -7.59 2.85
CA ASN A 228 4.91 -8.81 3.51
C ASN A 228 5.24 -8.54 5.00
N TYR A 229 4.22 -8.28 5.82
CA TYR A 229 4.42 -7.97 7.24
C TYR A 229 5.13 -9.07 8.03
N LYS A 230 4.94 -10.33 7.63
CA LYS A 230 5.66 -11.46 8.23
C LYS A 230 7.17 -11.33 8.02
N GLU A 231 7.60 -11.01 6.81
CA GLU A 231 9.01 -10.79 6.49
C GLU A 231 9.58 -9.56 7.22
N TYR A 232 8.80 -8.46 7.29
CA TYR A 232 9.19 -7.28 8.07
C TYR A 232 9.37 -7.62 9.56
N ALA A 233 8.50 -8.44 10.13
CA ALA A 233 8.57 -8.86 11.52
C ALA A 233 9.71 -9.85 11.79
N SER A 234 10.08 -10.70 10.83
CA SER A 234 11.20 -11.64 10.99
C SER A 234 12.57 -10.96 10.98
N GLY A 235 12.69 -9.77 10.37
CA GLY A 235 13.92 -8.98 10.34
C GLY A 235 14.24 -8.23 11.65
N GLN A 236 13.31 -8.19 12.62
CA GLN A 236 13.49 -7.54 13.91
C GLN A 236 13.96 -8.56 14.98
N TYR A 237 14.78 -8.15 15.95
CA TYR A 237 15.47 -9.01 16.94
C TYR A 237 14.55 -9.96 17.77
N HIS A 238 13.23 -9.77 17.77
CA HIS A 238 12.24 -10.65 18.41
C HIS A 238 11.60 -11.71 17.47
N GLY A 239 12.09 -11.85 16.24
CA GLY A 239 11.46 -12.58 15.12
C GLY A 239 11.14 -14.05 15.33
N LEU A 240 11.77 -14.74 16.31
CA LEU A 240 11.63 -16.19 16.45
C LEU A 240 10.20 -16.65 16.80
N TRP A 241 9.43 -15.82 17.51
CA TRP A 241 8.06 -16.13 17.94
C TRP A 241 7.02 -15.14 17.42
N THR A 242 7.42 -13.90 17.14
CA THR A 242 6.51 -12.84 16.67
C THR A 242 6.02 -13.09 15.24
N ALA A 243 6.90 -13.50 14.33
CA ALA A 243 6.53 -13.71 12.93
C ALA A 243 5.55 -14.89 12.71
N PRO A 244 5.73 -16.06 13.36
CA PRO A 244 4.73 -17.14 13.29
C PRO A 244 3.38 -16.75 13.90
N ALA A 245 3.38 -16.10 15.07
CA ALA A 245 2.14 -15.66 15.72
C ALA A 245 1.40 -14.61 14.89
N LEU A 246 2.13 -13.63 14.33
CA LEU A 246 1.59 -12.63 13.42
C LEU A 246 1.00 -13.29 12.17
N GLY A 247 1.71 -14.27 11.58
CA GLY A 247 1.22 -15.00 10.41
C GLY A 247 -0.11 -15.71 10.66
N ILE A 248 -0.26 -16.37 11.80
CA ILE A 248 -1.50 -17.04 12.22
C ILE A 248 -2.61 -16.02 12.44
N MET A 249 -2.32 -14.95 13.18
CA MET A 249 -3.29 -13.89 13.47
C MET A 249 -3.79 -13.24 12.18
N SER A 250 -2.89 -12.86 11.25
CA SER A 250 -3.25 -12.29 9.96
C SER A 250 -4.12 -13.24 9.13
N SER A 251 -3.80 -14.54 9.12
CA SER A 251 -4.61 -15.56 8.45
C SER A 251 -6.02 -15.66 9.04
N ALA A 252 -6.15 -15.57 10.37
CA ALA A 252 -7.44 -15.57 11.05
C ALA A 252 -8.26 -14.32 10.72
N MET A 253 -7.64 -13.13 10.73
CA MET A 253 -8.33 -11.87 10.38
C MET A 253 -8.85 -11.89 8.94
N ILE A 254 -7.99 -12.26 7.99
CA ILE A 254 -8.38 -12.34 6.57
C ILE A 254 -9.53 -13.33 6.37
N ARG A 255 -9.42 -14.53 6.93
CA ARG A 255 -10.45 -15.55 6.78
C ARG A 255 -11.79 -15.11 7.40
N ALA A 256 -11.77 -14.40 8.52
CA ALA A 256 -12.97 -13.91 9.19
C ALA A 256 -13.63 -12.72 8.46
N TYR A 257 -12.84 -11.85 7.82
CA TYR A 257 -13.31 -10.54 7.37
C TYR A 257 -13.35 -10.33 5.86
N CYS A 258 -12.83 -11.25 5.06
CA CYS A 258 -12.87 -11.14 3.60
C CYS A 258 -13.70 -12.27 2.98
N HIS A 259 -14.40 -11.94 1.88
CA HIS A 259 -15.05 -12.92 1.01
C HIS A 259 -14.06 -13.44 -0.05
N LYS A 260 -13.27 -12.54 -0.64
CA LYS A 260 -12.14 -12.85 -1.53
C LYS A 260 -10.91 -12.03 -1.14
N VAL A 261 -9.73 -12.51 -1.51
CA VAL A 261 -8.44 -11.89 -1.17
C VAL A 261 -7.58 -11.86 -2.42
N ILE A 262 -7.09 -10.68 -2.75
CA ILE A 262 -6.13 -10.47 -3.83
C ILE A 262 -4.75 -10.29 -3.22
N LYS A 263 -3.82 -11.18 -3.58
CA LYS A 263 -2.39 -11.02 -3.30
C LYS A 263 -1.71 -10.42 -4.51
N LEU A 264 -0.82 -9.46 -4.33
CA LEU A 264 -0.04 -8.94 -5.47
C LEU A 264 1.01 -9.91 -5.98
N SER A 265 1.44 -10.86 -5.14
CA SER A 265 2.49 -11.82 -5.46
C SER A 265 2.39 -13.04 -4.55
N ASP A 266 2.78 -14.21 -5.08
CA ASP A 266 2.91 -15.45 -4.31
C ASP A 266 4.12 -15.49 -3.37
N VAL A 267 4.93 -14.42 -3.34
CA VAL A 267 5.96 -14.23 -2.30
C VAL A 267 5.33 -13.97 -0.93
N LEU A 268 4.08 -13.49 -0.89
CA LEU A 268 3.33 -13.33 0.35
C LEU A 268 2.97 -14.69 0.94
N GLN A 269 2.83 -14.74 2.26
CA GLN A 269 2.34 -15.95 2.93
C GLN A 269 0.94 -16.33 2.42
N THR A 270 0.59 -17.60 2.58
CA THR A 270 -0.79 -18.05 2.45
C THR A 270 -1.57 -17.68 3.72
N PHE A 271 -2.72 -17.03 3.54
CA PHE A 271 -3.63 -16.56 4.58
C PHE A 271 -4.93 -17.38 4.62
N ALA A 272 -5.60 -17.50 3.48
CA ALA A 272 -6.84 -18.20 3.23
C ALA A 272 -6.88 -18.76 1.79
N PRO A 273 -6.25 -19.92 1.52
CA PRO A 273 -6.11 -20.46 0.17
C PRO A 273 -7.44 -20.57 -0.57
N GLU A 274 -8.53 -20.87 0.15
CA GLU A 274 -9.88 -20.99 -0.39
C GLU A 274 -10.51 -19.66 -0.87
N LYS A 275 -9.85 -18.52 -0.60
CA LYS A 275 -10.31 -17.17 -0.93
C LYS A 275 -9.31 -16.38 -1.76
N GLU A 276 -8.10 -16.90 -1.96
CA GLU A 276 -6.97 -16.18 -2.52
C GLU A 276 -6.93 -16.22 -4.05
N ARG A 277 -6.59 -15.08 -4.65
CA ARG A 277 -6.17 -14.96 -6.05
C ARG A 277 -4.94 -14.08 -6.12
N THR A 278 -3.94 -14.49 -6.90
CA THR A 278 -2.77 -13.66 -7.15
C THR A 278 -3.01 -12.81 -8.39
N SER A 279 -3.08 -11.49 -8.20
CA SER A 279 -3.32 -10.54 -9.28
C SER A 279 -2.73 -9.18 -8.93
N ASN A 280 -2.02 -8.59 -9.89
CA ASN A 280 -1.50 -7.24 -9.71
C ASN A 280 -2.61 -6.22 -10.01
N VAL A 281 -3.09 -5.58 -8.95
CA VAL A 281 -4.15 -4.56 -9.01
C VAL A 281 -3.59 -3.14 -8.87
N HIS A 282 -2.28 -2.96 -8.93
CA HIS A 282 -1.63 -1.65 -8.96
C HIS A 282 -1.36 -1.23 -10.41
N GLY A 283 -1.72 0.00 -10.75
CA GLY A 283 -1.49 0.58 -12.07
C GLY A 283 -0.26 1.48 -12.12
N VAL A 284 0.22 1.74 -13.33
CA VAL A 284 1.20 2.79 -13.61
C VAL A 284 0.44 3.95 -14.26
N ARG A 285 0.68 5.18 -13.81
CA ARG A 285 0.03 6.35 -14.41
C ARG A 285 0.52 6.56 -15.85
N SER A 286 -0.38 7.00 -16.72
CA SER A 286 -0.15 7.04 -18.17
C SER A 286 0.92 8.05 -18.60
N GLU A 287 1.18 9.10 -17.82
CA GLU A 287 2.26 10.04 -18.13
C GLU A 287 3.65 9.41 -18.03
N PHE A 288 3.86 8.41 -17.17
CA PHE A 288 5.14 7.67 -17.14
C PHE A 288 5.31 6.83 -18.40
N LEU A 289 4.23 6.20 -18.88
CA LEU A 289 4.24 5.42 -20.12
C LEU A 289 4.47 6.32 -21.33
N ARG A 290 3.76 7.46 -21.42
CA ARG A 290 3.93 8.46 -22.48
C ARG A 290 5.34 9.05 -22.50
N GLU A 291 5.93 9.31 -21.34
CA GLU A 291 7.32 9.79 -21.26
C GLU A 291 8.30 8.72 -21.75
N GLY A 292 8.05 7.45 -21.42
CA GLY A 292 8.81 6.31 -21.95
C GLY A 292 8.71 6.23 -23.47
N GLU A 293 7.50 6.33 -24.03
CA GLU A 293 7.25 6.34 -25.47
C GLU A 293 7.94 7.53 -26.16
N ARG A 294 7.81 8.73 -25.61
CA ARG A 294 8.47 9.95 -26.13
C ARG A 294 9.98 9.77 -26.24
N ARG A 295 10.61 9.27 -25.18
CA ARG A 295 12.07 9.01 -25.16
C ARG A 295 12.48 7.89 -26.12
N ALA A 296 11.66 6.86 -26.25
CA ALA A 296 11.92 5.78 -27.21
C ALA A 296 11.91 6.31 -28.65
N ILE A 297 10.97 7.18 -29.01
CA ILE A 297 10.89 7.82 -30.33
C ILE A 297 12.09 8.75 -30.57
N GLU A 298 12.44 9.60 -29.59
CA GLU A 298 13.59 10.50 -29.70
C GLU A 298 14.93 9.74 -29.79
N GLY A 299 15.06 8.64 -29.06
CA GLY A 299 16.24 7.77 -29.11
C GLY A 299 16.35 6.97 -30.42
N TRP A 300 15.23 6.50 -30.98
CA TRP A 300 15.20 5.75 -32.24
C TRP A 300 15.26 6.63 -33.50
N GLY A 301 14.94 7.92 -33.40
CA GLY A 301 15.04 8.85 -34.53
C GLY A 301 16.48 9.14 -35.00
N ASN A 302 17.50 8.73 -34.22
CA ASN A 302 18.90 9.13 -34.45
C ASN A 302 19.91 7.98 -34.60
N GLU A 303 19.51 6.70 -34.49
CA GLU A 303 20.42 5.57 -34.68
C GLU A 303 19.78 4.46 -35.53
N THR A 304 20.29 4.31 -36.77
CA THR A 304 20.12 3.08 -37.54
C THR A 304 20.66 1.91 -36.73
N LEU A 305 19.78 0.92 -36.48
CA LEU A 305 20.06 -0.38 -35.88
C LEU A 305 21.35 -1.00 -36.44
N SER A 306 22.46 -0.78 -35.74
CA SER A 306 23.56 -1.72 -35.70
C SER A 306 23.69 -2.13 -34.23
N PRO A 307 23.74 -3.44 -33.91
CA PRO A 307 24.15 -3.85 -32.58
C PRO A 307 25.51 -3.17 -32.29
N PRO A 308 25.74 -2.67 -31.06
CA PRO A 308 26.98 -1.98 -30.75
C PRO A 308 28.16 -2.86 -31.17
N SER A 309 28.92 -2.38 -32.16
CA SER A 309 30.15 -3.03 -32.57
C SER A 309 31.12 -2.97 -31.39
N PRO A 310 31.73 -4.09 -30.98
CA PRO A 310 32.65 -4.14 -29.82
C PRO A 310 33.94 -3.32 -30.01
N ALA A 311 34.06 -2.57 -31.11
CA ALA A 311 35.24 -1.79 -31.47
C ALA A 311 35.14 -0.29 -31.17
N ASN A 312 34.00 0.22 -30.67
CA ASN A 312 33.85 1.64 -30.34
C ASN A 312 33.60 1.84 -28.84
N ASN A 313 34.67 1.85 -28.06
CA ASN A 313 34.69 1.94 -26.59
C ASN A 313 34.08 3.23 -25.98
N ASN A 314 33.44 4.09 -26.78
CA ASN A 314 32.86 5.36 -26.33
C ASN A 314 31.37 5.54 -26.67
N ALA A 315 30.68 4.50 -27.17
CA ALA A 315 29.24 4.54 -27.40
C ALA A 315 28.51 3.73 -26.31
N THR A 316 27.82 4.47 -25.44
CA THR A 316 26.61 4.03 -24.69
C THR A 316 26.74 2.73 -23.88
N ALA A 317 27.65 2.72 -22.89
CA ALA A 317 27.56 1.75 -21.81
C ALA A 317 26.15 1.81 -21.20
N THR A 318 25.45 0.68 -21.16
CA THR A 318 24.17 0.54 -20.47
C THR A 318 24.38 0.94 -19.01
N ARG A 319 23.89 2.13 -18.63
CA ARG A 319 23.97 2.61 -17.26
C ARG A 319 22.86 1.98 -16.45
N ALA A 320 23.23 1.19 -15.45
CA ALA A 320 22.27 0.73 -14.46
C ALA A 320 21.79 1.94 -13.65
N TYR A 321 20.57 1.90 -13.15
CA TYR A 321 20.11 2.88 -12.17
C TYR A 321 19.27 2.24 -11.08
N PHE A 322 19.30 2.85 -9.90
CA PHE A 322 18.41 2.58 -8.77
C PHE A 322 17.53 3.81 -8.55
N ILE A 323 16.21 3.63 -8.46
CA ILE A 323 15.28 4.69 -8.05
C ILE A 323 14.48 4.15 -6.87
N GLY A 324 14.58 4.81 -5.72
CA GLY A 324 13.79 4.42 -4.55
C GLY A 324 14.27 5.06 -3.25
N LYS A 325 13.53 4.80 -2.16
CA LYS A 325 13.96 5.20 -0.82
C LYS A 325 15.27 4.48 -0.48
N ILE A 326 16.25 5.22 0.01
CA ILE A 326 17.58 4.69 0.27
C ILE A 326 17.60 4.03 1.65
N LEU A 327 17.47 2.70 1.64
CA LEU A 327 17.42 1.80 2.78
C LEU A 327 18.10 0.47 2.43
N TRP A 328 18.79 -0.17 3.37
CA TRP A 328 19.41 -1.48 3.19
C TRP A 328 18.39 -2.54 2.79
N ALA A 329 17.21 -2.51 3.40
CA ALA A 329 16.09 -3.40 3.08
C ALA A 329 15.59 -3.30 1.62
N LYS A 330 16.07 -2.32 0.83
CA LYS A 330 15.80 -2.22 -0.61
C LYS A 330 16.83 -2.93 -1.48
N GLY A 331 17.69 -3.76 -0.89
CA GLY A 331 18.63 -4.61 -1.62
C GLY A 331 19.93 -3.91 -2.01
N LEU A 332 20.24 -2.76 -1.39
CA LEU A 332 21.48 -2.02 -1.67
C LEU A 332 22.72 -2.75 -1.13
N ASP A 333 22.54 -3.63 -0.15
CA ASP A 333 23.50 -4.63 0.33
C ASP A 333 23.81 -5.68 -0.75
N LYS A 334 22.78 -6.23 -1.40
CA LYS A 334 22.91 -7.19 -2.50
C LYS A 334 23.57 -6.56 -3.72
N MET A 335 23.25 -5.30 -4.00
CA MET A 335 23.90 -4.52 -5.05
C MET A 335 25.40 -4.31 -4.77
N LEU A 336 25.79 -4.13 -3.50
CA LEU A 336 27.20 -4.07 -3.10
C LEU A 336 27.94 -5.39 -3.30
N GLU A 337 27.27 -6.53 -3.10
CA GLU A 337 27.82 -7.85 -3.39
C GLU A 337 28.00 -8.04 -4.90
N LEU A 338 27.00 -7.64 -5.69
CA LEU A 338 27.05 -7.69 -7.15
C LEU A 338 28.19 -6.83 -7.71
N GLN A 339 28.39 -5.63 -7.18
CA GLN A 339 29.53 -4.76 -7.52
C GLN A 339 30.88 -5.43 -7.23
N SER A 340 31.01 -6.09 -6.06
CA SER A 340 32.23 -6.84 -5.71
C SER A 340 32.48 -8.01 -6.66
N PHE A 341 31.43 -8.76 -6.99
CA PHE A 341 31.51 -9.88 -7.92
C PHE A 341 31.92 -9.42 -9.32
N TYR A 342 31.25 -8.39 -9.85
CA TYR A 342 31.55 -7.81 -11.16
C TYR A 342 33.00 -7.32 -11.24
N ARG A 343 33.49 -6.64 -10.19
CA ARG A 343 34.89 -6.23 -10.08
C ARG A 343 35.86 -7.41 -10.06
N GLY A 344 35.50 -8.51 -9.40
CA GLY A 344 36.29 -9.74 -9.42
C GLY A 344 36.47 -10.30 -10.83
N CYS A 345 35.45 -10.15 -11.69
CA CYS A 345 35.47 -10.63 -13.07
C CYS A 345 36.12 -9.65 -14.06
N VAL A 346 35.86 -8.36 -13.92
CA VAL A 346 36.20 -7.33 -14.93
C VAL A 346 37.35 -6.42 -14.50
N GLY A 347 37.70 -6.40 -13.21
CA GLY A 347 38.74 -5.55 -12.64
C GLY A 347 38.26 -4.17 -12.20
N ASP A 348 37.03 -3.77 -12.54
CA ASP A 348 36.42 -2.49 -12.18
C ASP A 348 34.96 -2.66 -11.72
N TYR A 349 34.41 -1.65 -11.06
CA TYR A 349 32.98 -1.57 -10.73
C TYR A 349 32.15 -1.15 -11.96
N PHE A 350 30.87 -1.51 -12.01
CA PHE A 350 29.98 -1.01 -13.07
C PHE A 350 29.36 0.32 -12.67
N ASP A 351 29.09 1.18 -13.66
CA ASP A 351 28.40 2.46 -13.45
C ASP A 351 26.94 2.24 -13.03
N ILE A 352 26.54 2.88 -11.93
CA ILE A 352 25.16 2.91 -11.45
C ILE A 352 24.78 4.30 -10.97
N ASP A 353 23.67 4.83 -11.49
CA ASP A 353 23.07 6.08 -11.00
C ASP A 353 22.05 5.77 -9.90
N VAL A 354 22.16 6.42 -8.75
CA VAL A 354 21.26 6.20 -7.59
C VAL A 354 20.42 7.46 -7.35
N TYR A 355 19.10 7.31 -7.46
CA TYR A 355 18.13 8.38 -7.24
C TYR A 355 17.25 8.06 -6.04
N GLY A 356 17.11 9.05 -5.16
CA GLY A 356 16.23 8.99 -4.02
C GLY A 356 16.87 9.57 -2.77
N SER A 357 16.18 9.43 -1.64
CA SER A 357 16.64 9.83 -0.33
C SER A 357 16.19 8.80 0.70
N GLY A 358 16.76 8.84 1.89
CA GLY A 358 16.38 7.93 2.97
C GLY A 358 17.20 8.16 4.22
N PRO A 359 16.73 7.66 5.37
CA PRO A 359 17.41 7.84 6.66
C PRO A 359 18.80 7.18 6.67
N GLU A 360 19.02 6.15 5.85
CA GLU A 360 20.26 5.38 5.78
C GLU A 360 21.21 5.87 4.67
N LEU A 361 20.89 7.00 4.01
CA LEU A 361 21.67 7.54 2.88
C LEU A 361 23.16 7.67 3.22
N VAL A 362 23.49 8.33 4.33
CA VAL A 362 24.88 8.60 4.72
C VAL A 362 25.66 7.31 4.98
N GLU A 363 25.02 6.32 5.58
CA GLU A 363 25.64 5.02 5.88
C GLU A 363 25.87 4.22 4.59
N ILE A 364 24.87 4.17 3.71
CA ILE A 364 24.94 3.50 2.42
C ILE A 364 26.00 4.17 1.53
N GLU A 365 26.01 5.49 1.42
CA GLU A 365 27.04 6.23 0.69
C GLU A 365 28.44 5.90 1.21
N ARG A 366 28.62 5.86 2.53
CA ARG A 366 29.89 5.45 3.13
C ARG A 366 30.28 4.03 2.77
N ALA A 367 29.34 3.09 2.70
CA ALA A 367 29.63 1.71 2.31
C ALA A 367 30.03 1.58 0.83
N TYR A 368 29.42 2.36 -0.06
CA TYR A 368 29.76 2.40 -1.49
C TYR A 368 31.09 3.12 -1.75
N HIS A 369 31.33 4.27 -1.11
CA HIS A 369 32.52 5.11 -1.35
C HIS A 369 33.72 4.78 -0.45
N GLY A 370 33.48 4.33 0.78
CA GLY A 370 34.51 4.01 1.78
C GLY A 370 35.39 2.80 1.40
N ARG A 371 34.97 1.99 0.42
CA ARG A 371 35.78 0.90 -0.16
C ARG A 371 37.04 1.39 -0.88
N LYS A 372 37.13 2.67 -1.26
CA LYS A 372 38.38 3.23 -1.83
C LYS A 372 39.51 3.32 -0.80
N SER A 373 39.22 3.66 0.46
CA SER A 373 40.23 3.98 1.47
C SER A 373 40.96 2.76 2.06
N ARG A 374 40.26 1.63 2.27
CA ARG A 374 40.88 0.43 2.86
C ARG A 374 41.95 -0.20 1.97
N MET A 375 41.96 0.11 0.67
CA MET A 375 42.90 -0.48 -0.29
C MET A 375 44.09 0.44 -0.59
N GLU A 376 43.95 1.77 -0.48
CA GLU A 376 45.09 2.69 -0.49
C GLU A 376 46.01 2.47 0.72
N SER A 377 45.45 2.12 1.89
CA SER A 377 46.27 1.76 3.05
C SER A 377 46.96 0.39 2.91
N LEU A 378 46.35 -0.56 2.20
CA LEU A 378 46.95 -1.88 1.92
C LEU A 378 47.99 -1.84 0.79
N TRP A 379 47.80 -1.01 -0.24
CA TRP A 379 48.82 -0.79 -1.29
C TRP A 379 49.93 0.15 -0.84
N GLY A 380 49.64 1.16 -0.01
CA GLY A 380 50.65 2.03 0.59
C GLY A 380 51.60 1.30 1.55
N ARG A 381 51.13 0.21 2.19
CA ARG A 381 51.96 -0.68 3.01
C ARG A 381 52.80 -1.68 2.20
N ASN A 382 52.35 -2.08 1.01
CA ASN A 382 53.07 -3.04 0.16
C ASN A 382 54.08 -2.39 -0.79
N MET A 383 53.98 -1.09 -1.07
CA MET A 383 54.97 -0.36 -1.90
C MET A 383 56.12 0.28 -1.11
N SER A 384 56.03 0.36 0.22
CA SER A 384 57.12 0.85 1.09
C SER A 384 58.09 -0.25 1.56
N GLY A 385 57.85 -1.51 1.20
CA GLY A 385 58.67 -2.66 1.62
C GLY A 385 59.85 -3.03 0.71
N ALA A 386 60.15 -2.26 -0.33
CA ALA A 386 61.23 -2.58 -1.28
C ALA A 386 62.24 -1.44 -1.41
N GLY A 387 63.09 -1.25 -0.40
CA GLY A 387 64.27 -0.39 -0.53
C GLY A 387 65.02 -0.10 0.76
N GLY A 388 66.09 -0.87 1.01
CA GLY A 388 67.28 -0.38 1.70
C GLY A 388 67.25 -0.31 3.23
N ARG A 389 68.08 -1.16 3.86
CA ARG A 389 68.60 -0.97 5.22
C ARG A 389 69.25 0.41 5.34
N ASP A 390 68.91 1.16 6.38
CA ASP A 390 69.89 1.90 7.17
C ASP A 390 69.43 1.94 8.63
N GLU A 391 70.39 1.74 9.54
CA GLU A 391 70.20 1.64 10.98
C GLU A 391 70.07 3.03 11.60
N SER A 392 68.99 3.30 12.33
CA SER A 392 69.00 4.19 13.50
C SER A 392 67.74 3.96 14.34
N GLU A 393 67.97 3.61 15.59
CA GLU A 393 67.01 3.40 16.67
C GLU A 393 66.14 4.65 16.93
N GLU A 394 64.82 4.50 16.93
CA GLU A 394 63.92 5.24 17.83
C GLU A 394 62.81 4.28 18.29
N GLU A 395 62.80 4.00 19.60
CA GLU A 395 61.76 3.24 20.30
C GLU A 395 60.39 3.91 20.13
N ILE A 396 59.41 3.15 19.67
CA ILE A 396 58.00 3.44 19.93
C ILE A 396 57.51 2.38 20.90
N VAL A 397 57.16 2.86 22.09
CA VAL A 397 56.64 2.11 23.23
C VAL A 397 55.25 1.58 22.89
N ASP A 398 55.09 0.26 22.99
CA ASP A 398 53.79 -0.41 23.08
C ASP A 398 53.20 -0.14 24.47
N ASP A 399 52.15 0.67 24.57
CA ASP A 399 51.29 0.74 25.75
C ASP A 399 49.99 -0.01 25.44
N ASP A 400 50.04 -1.34 25.60
CA ASP A 400 48.90 -2.16 25.97
C ASP A 400 48.76 -2.06 27.50
N GLU A 401 47.81 -1.28 28.00
CA GLU A 401 47.31 -1.45 29.37
C GLU A 401 45.79 -1.67 29.35
N ASP A 402 45.44 -2.92 29.64
CA ASP A 402 44.21 -3.30 30.33
C ASP A 402 44.03 -2.43 31.58
N ASP A 403 42.87 -1.79 31.74
CA ASP A 403 42.40 -1.38 33.06
C ASP A 403 40.96 -1.85 33.30
N ASN A 404 40.88 -2.94 34.06
CA ASN A 404 39.73 -3.33 34.85
C ASN A 404 39.73 -2.49 36.14
N GLY A 405 38.80 -1.54 36.25
CA GLY A 405 38.59 -0.78 37.48
C GLY A 405 37.11 -0.64 37.81
N ALA A 406 36.61 -1.57 38.63
CA ALA A 406 35.29 -1.53 39.25
C ALA A 406 35.12 -0.31 40.17
N MET A 407 33.92 0.27 40.23
CA MET A 407 33.38 0.84 41.47
C MET A 407 31.85 0.68 41.53
N ASP A 408 31.44 0.18 42.67
CA ASP A 408 30.10 -0.20 43.12
C ASP A 408 29.15 0.98 43.39
N GLY A 409 27.86 0.64 43.45
CA GLY A 409 26.79 1.37 44.16
C GLY A 409 25.81 2.07 43.20
N GLU A 410 24.50 1.82 43.20
CA GLU A 410 23.62 1.16 44.17
C GLU A 410 22.43 0.54 43.40
N GLU A 411 22.02 -0.64 43.84
CA GLU A 411 20.79 -1.33 43.43
C GLU A 411 19.58 -0.65 44.08
N GLU A 412 18.59 -0.26 43.27
CA GLU A 412 17.18 -0.29 43.71
C GLU A 412 16.42 -1.16 42.70
N GLU A 413 16.12 -2.37 43.16
CA GLU A 413 15.05 -3.23 42.66
C GLU A 413 13.70 -2.55 42.95
N ASP A 414 12.79 -2.55 41.98
CA ASP A 414 11.34 -2.59 42.24
C ASP A 414 10.60 -3.07 40.95
N ASP A 415 10.37 -4.38 40.93
CA ASP A 415 9.15 -5.10 40.56
C ASP A 415 8.45 -4.88 39.21
N ASP A 416 8.61 -5.93 38.38
CA ASP A 416 7.59 -6.48 37.48
C ASP A 416 6.35 -6.95 38.27
N GLU A 417 5.22 -6.23 38.21
CA GLU A 417 3.89 -6.86 38.36
C GLU A 417 2.75 -5.96 37.83
N ALA A 418 2.30 -6.19 36.58
CA ALA A 418 1.00 -5.67 36.12
C ALA A 418 0.37 -6.55 35.01
N LEU A 419 0.29 -7.86 35.26
CA LEU A 419 -0.64 -8.76 34.55
C LEU A 419 -1.37 -9.64 35.55
N SER A 420 -2.52 -9.16 36.02
CA SER A 420 -3.77 -9.88 36.31
C SER A 420 -4.52 -9.15 37.42
N GLN A 421 -5.77 -8.75 37.15
CA GLN A 421 -6.92 -8.71 38.08
C GLN A 421 -8.10 -8.01 37.36
N ALA A 422 -8.63 -8.65 36.32
CA ALA A 422 -9.99 -8.36 35.88
C ALA A 422 -10.94 -9.05 36.87
N SER A 423 -11.36 -8.30 37.88
CA SER A 423 -12.40 -8.73 38.82
C SER A 423 -13.73 -8.92 38.08
N LEU A 424 -14.29 -10.12 38.20
CA LEU A 424 -15.66 -10.46 37.86
C LEU A 424 -16.63 -9.52 38.59
N PRO A 425 -17.63 -8.91 37.91
CA PRO A 425 -18.75 -8.31 38.61
C PRO A 425 -19.67 -9.41 39.14
N SER A 426 -19.81 -9.45 40.47
CA SER A 426 -20.76 -10.29 41.17
C SER A 426 -22.19 -9.86 40.86
N ARG A 427 -23.01 -10.85 40.53
CA ARG A 427 -24.47 -10.76 40.50
C ARG A 427 -25.01 -10.33 41.88
N SER A 428 -25.68 -9.20 41.92
CA SER A 428 -26.86 -8.98 42.78
C SER A 428 -27.83 -8.17 41.91
N GLY A 429 -29.06 -8.57 41.64
CA GLY A 429 -30.00 -9.26 42.51
C GLY A 429 -31.10 -8.26 42.87
N THR A 430 -31.89 -7.83 41.90
CA THR A 430 -33.11 -7.06 42.10
C THR A 430 -34.10 -7.88 42.91
N ARG A 431 -34.51 -7.37 44.07
CA ARG A 431 -35.76 -7.75 44.72
C ARG A 431 -36.30 -6.56 45.51
N SER A 432 -37.21 -5.82 44.87
CA SER A 432 -38.18 -5.00 45.58
C SER A 432 -39.56 -5.42 45.06
N THR A 433 -40.27 -6.15 45.91
CA THR A 433 -41.69 -6.44 45.78
C THR A 433 -42.36 -5.81 46.99
N THR A 434 -43.33 -4.94 46.72
CA THR A 434 -44.61 -4.97 47.43
C THR A 434 -45.64 -5.51 46.47
#